data_AF-A0A5Y5TB88-F1
#
_entry.id   AF-A0A5Y5TB88-F1
#
_cell.length_a   1.000
_cell.length_b   1.000
_cell.length_c   1.000
_cell.angle_alpha   90.00
_cell.angle_beta   90.00
_cell.angle_gamma   90.00
#
_symmetry.space_group_name_H-M   'P 1'
#
loop_
_entity.id
_entity.type
_entity.pdbx_description
1 polymer ?
#
loop_
_entity_poly.entity_id
_entity_poly.type
_entity_poly.pdbx_seq_one_letter_code
_entity_poly.pdbx_strand_id
1 'polypeptide(L)'
;MRRWISVLGGVVFLTGFLAGCVSKQSGSGVTRTTQTTMVKTMTPSSSVASATLDEAARMERCQRELDVLKKINSVVYEKRHTEFKRMMSGAGVYSGVRGEVSTYTQEAVDAFYRFRAEKLCADIANDVLSELAKQ
;
A
#
# COMPACT_ATOMS: atom_id res chain seq x y z
N MET A 1 -0.60 -5.35 52.31
CA MET A 1 0.22 -4.11 52.24
C MET A 1 0.70 -3.91 50.82
N ARG A 2 0.34 -2.77 50.23
CA ARG A 2 1.02 -2.03 49.14
C ARG A 2 1.13 -2.72 47.77
N ARG A 3 0.76 -2.12 46.63
CA ARG A 3 0.22 -0.79 46.29
C ARG A 3 -0.36 -0.94 44.87
N TRP A 4 -1.68 -0.86 44.72
CA TRP A 4 -2.32 -0.40 43.49
C TRP A 4 -2.30 1.14 43.54
N ILE A 5 -1.66 1.77 42.55
CA ILE A 5 -1.64 3.23 42.33
C ILE A 5 -1.92 3.40 40.83
N SER A 6 -3.19 3.57 40.48
CA SER A 6 -3.81 4.88 40.16
C SER A 6 -3.29 5.48 38.86
N VAL A 7 -3.91 5.07 37.75
CA VAL A 7 -3.88 5.83 36.48
C VAL A 7 -5.07 6.78 36.53
N LEU A 8 -4.81 8.00 37.01
CA LEU A 8 -5.75 9.12 37.04
C LEU A 8 -4.92 10.39 36.98
N GLY A 9 -4.93 11.06 35.83
CA GLY A 9 -4.34 12.39 35.73
C GLY A 9 -3.83 12.71 34.35
N GLY A 10 -4.50 13.67 33.70
CA GLY A 10 -3.84 14.49 32.69
C GLY A 10 -4.47 14.45 31.31
N VAL A 11 -5.75 14.82 31.22
CA VAL A 11 -6.22 15.59 30.07
C VAL A 11 -5.33 16.82 29.97
N VAL A 12 -4.43 16.86 28.99
CA VAL A 12 -3.76 18.09 28.55
C VAL A 12 -4.21 18.33 27.12
N PHE A 13 -5.33 19.04 27.02
CA PHE A 13 -5.64 19.90 25.89
C PHE A 13 -4.52 20.95 25.80
N LEU A 14 -3.71 20.91 24.75
CA LEU A 14 -3.05 22.11 24.25
C LEU A 14 -3.11 22.11 22.73
N THR A 15 -3.98 23.00 22.26
CA THR A 15 -4.19 23.43 20.90
C THR A 15 -2.95 24.04 20.27
N GLY A 16 -2.78 23.78 18.97
CA GLY A 16 -2.34 24.80 18.02
C GLY A 16 -0.91 24.64 17.50
N PHE A 17 -0.78 24.24 16.23
CA PHE A 17 -0.01 25.01 15.27
C PHE A 17 -0.60 24.83 13.87
N LEU A 18 -1.32 25.86 13.44
CA LEU A 18 -1.68 26.12 12.05
C LEU A 18 -0.40 26.55 11.31
N ALA A 19 -0.01 25.81 10.28
CA ALA A 19 0.84 26.31 9.20
C ALA A 19 0.42 25.62 7.90
N GLY A 20 -0.73 26.02 7.36
CA GLY A 20 -1.07 25.76 5.96
C GLY A 20 -0.34 26.77 5.09
N CYS A 21 0.59 26.31 4.25
CA CYS A 21 1.11 27.11 3.15
C CYS A 21 0.10 27.11 2.02
N VAL A 22 -0.64 28.20 1.87
CA VAL A 22 -1.44 28.50 0.68
C VAL A 22 -0.55 29.24 -0.33
N SER A 23 -0.14 28.54 -1.39
CA SER A 23 0.59 29.16 -2.48
C SER A 23 -0.38 29.97 -3.34
N LYS A 24 -0.22 31.29 -3.29
CA LYS A 24 -0.98 32.29 -4.03
C LYS A 24 -0.33 32.46 -5.41
N GLN A 25 -0.94 31.92 -6.46
CA GLN A 25 -0.58 32.28 -7.84
C GLN A 25 -1.78 32.98 -8.48
N SER A 26 -1.71 34.31 -8.48
CA SER A 26 -2.62 35.19 -9.21
C SER A 26 -1.81 35.93 -10.27
N GLY A 27 -1.89 35.45 -11.50
CA GLY A 27 -1.47 36.16 -12.71
C GLY A 27 -2.60 36.05 -13.73
N SER A 28 -3.45 37.07 -13.79
CA SER A 28 -4.42 37.26 -14.86
C SER A 28 -3.71 37.72 -16.13
N GLY A 29 -4.02 37.10 -17.27
CA GLY A 29 -3.63 37.61 -18.58
C GLY A 29 -3.98 36.67 -19.73
N VAL A 30 -5.21 36.82 -20.29
CA VAL A 30 -5.58 36.74 -21.71
C VAL A 30 -5.04 35.53 -22.52
N THR A 31 -5.84 34.57 -23.00
CA THR A 31 -6.59 34.69 -24.27
C THR A 31 -7.58 33.53 -24.38
N ARG A 32 -8.86 33.83 -24.66
CA ARG A 32 -9.87 32.85 -25.05
C ARG A 32 -9.64 32.47 -26.52
N THR A 33 -8.88 31.42 -26.76
CA THR A 33 -8.80 30.79 -28.08
C THR A 33 -9.65 29.52 -28.06
N THR A 34 -10.80 29.59 -28.73
CA THR A 34 -11.56 28.43 -29.19
C THR A 34 -10.67 27.57 -30.07
N GLN A 35 -10.16 26.47 -29.51
CA GLN A 35 -9.68 25.34 -30.29
C GLN A 35 -10.49 24.11 -29.90
N THR A 36 -11.33 23.70 -30.84
CA THR A 36 -11.95 22.38 -30.92
C THR A 36 -10.85 21.34 -31.01
N THR A 37 -10.40 20.83 -29.86
CA THR A 37 -9.57 19.64 -29.79
C THR A 37 -10.49 18.47 -29.50
N MET A 38 -10.51 17.53 -30.44
CA MET A 38 -11.25 16.28 -30.38
C MET A 38 -11.13 15.66 -28.98
N VAL A 39 -12.27 15.43 -28.34
CA VAL A 39 -12.37 14.59 -27.15
C VAL A 39 -11.96 13.19 -27.58
N LYS A 40 -10.65 12.91 -27.51
CA LYS A 40 -10.16 11.54 -27.42
C LYS A 40 -10.63 11.06 -26.07
N THR A 41 -11.80 10.44 -26.07
CA THR A 41 -12.30 9.58 -25.00
C THR A 41 -11.12 8.74 -24.52
N MET A 42 -10.55 9.10 -23.38
CA MET A 42 -9.70 8.21 -22.60
C MET A 42 -10.65 7.19 -22.00
N THR A 43 -11.02 6.21 -22.81
CA THR A 43 -11.49 4.93 -22.33
C THR A 43 -10.35 4.37 -21.49
N PRO A 44 -10.53 4.09 -20.18
CA PRO A 44 -9.60 3.26 -19.44
C PRO A 44 -9.82 1.82 -19.90
N SER A 45 -9.44 1.53 -21.15
CA SER A 45 -9.32 0.18 -21.69
C SER A 45 -7.87 -0.26 -21.53
N SER A 46 -7.37 -0.21 -20.29
CA SER A 46 -6.26 -1.07 -19.91
C SER A 46 -6.89 -2.39 -19.54
N SER A 47 -6.81 -3.32 -20.48
CA SER A 47 -7.23 -4.71 -20.38
C SER A 47 -6.91 -5.29 -19.00
N VAL A 48 -7.90 -5.90 -18.36
CA VAL A 48 -7.77 -6.64 -17.09
C VAL A 48 -6.59 -7.62 -17.15
N ALA A 49 -6.31 -8.19 -18.34
CA ALA A 49 -5.16 -9.04 -18.61
C ALA A 49 -3.78 -8.35 -18.42
N SER A 50 -3.65 -7.07 -18.79
CA SER A 50 -2.39 -6.32 -18.59
C SER A 50 -2.15 -6.03 -17.11
N ALA A 51 -3.22 -5.70 -16.36
CA ALA A 51 -3.14 -5.49 -14.92
C ALA A 51 -2.75 -6.76 -14.15
N THR A 52 -3.22 -7.93 -14.59
CA THR A 52 -2.83 -9.22 -13.97
C THR A 52 -1.39 -9.61 -14.26
N LEU A 53 -0.86 -9.29 -15.43
CA LEU A 53 0.55 -9.55 -15.78
C LEU A 53 1.51 -8.67 -14.96
N ASP A 54 1.15 -7.41 -14.72
CA ASP A 54 1.93 -6.51 -13.86
C ASP A 54 1.95 -7.01 -12.40
N GLU A 55 0.81 -7.50 -11.89
CA GLU A 55 0.74 -8.01 -10.52
C GLU A 55 1.63 -9.24 -10.30
N ALA A 56 1.64 -10.19 -11.25
CA ALA A 56 2.54 -11.34 -11.19
C ALA A 56 4.02 -10.91 -11.19
N ALA A 57 4.40 -9.99 -12.08
CA ALA A 57 5.77 -9.47 -12.17
C ALA A 57 6.20 -8.71 -10.89
N ARG A 58 5.27 -8.03 -10.21
CA ARG A 58 5.51 -7.37 -8.92
C ARG A 58 5.74 -8.40 -7.81
N MET A 59 4.94 -9.45 -7.76
CA MET A 59 5.10 -10.54 -6.81
C MET A 59 6.43 -11.29 -7.00
N GLU A 60 6.86 -11.52 -8.23
CA GLU A 60 8.18 -12.12 -8.51
C GLU A 60 9.34 -11.23 -8.04
N ARG A 61 9.26 -9.91 -8.23
CA ARG A 61 10.25 -8.97 -7.68
C ARG A 61 10.32 -9.07 -6.16
N CYS A 62 9.16 -9.06 -5.52
CA CYS A 62 9.02 -9.18 -4.07
C CYS A 62 9.64 -10.47 -3.50
N GLN A 63 9.46 -11.60 -4.20
CA GLN A 63 10.11 -12.86 -3.83
C GLN A 63 11.63 -12.79 -3.92
N ARG A 64 12.17 -12.15 -4.97
CA ARG A 64 13.62 -11.96 -5.09
C ARG A 64 14.19 -11.12 -3.95
N GLU A 65 13.49 -10.07 -3.53
CA GLU A 65 13.89 -9.26 -2.37
C GLU A 65 13.87 -10.07 -1.05
N LEU A 66 12.90 -10.98 -0.87
CA LEU A 66 12.91 -11.94 0.24
C LEU A 66 14.14 -12.86 0.21
N ASP A 67 14.53 -13.36 -0.95
CA ASP A 67 15.73 -14.20 -1.10
C ASP A 67 17.01 -13.43 -0.81
N VAL A 68 17.03 -12.12 -1.08
CA VAL A 68 18.12 -11.22 -0.67
C VAL A 68 18.12 -11.05 0.86
N LEU A 69 16.97 -10.76 1.48
CA LEU A 69 16.84 -10.65 2.94
C LEU A 69 17.36 -11.90 3.64
N LYS A 70 17.06 -13.09 3.11
CA LYS A 70 17.54 -14.37 3.67
C LYS A 70 19.06 -14.43 3.81
N LYS A 71 19.80 -13.78 2.91
CA LYS A 71 21.27 -13.77 2.90
C LYS A 71 21.87 -12.70 3.81
N ILE A 72 21.20 -11.56 3.98
CA ILE A 72 21.73 -10.41 4.75
C ILE A 72 21.23 -10.38 6.19
N ASN A 73 19.97 -10.75 6.44
CA ASN A 73 19.37 -10.76 7.78
C ASN A 73 18.24 -11.82 7.88
N SER A 74 18.59 -12.99 8.41
CA SER A 74 17.66 -14.12 8.54
C SER A 74 16.49 -13.84 9.50
N VAL A 75 16.69 -13.01 10.52
CA VAL A 75 15.64 -12.68 11.50
C VAL A 75 14.53 -11.85 10.85
N VAL A 76 14.91 -10.83 10.07
CA VAL A 76 13.96 -9.99 9.33
C VAL A 76 13.29 -10.79 8.22
N TYR A 77 14.05 -11.66 7.53
CA TYR A 77 13.50 -12.59 6.55
C TYR A 77 12.38 -13.46 7.13
N GLU A 78 12.60 -14.16 8.25
CA GLU A 78 11.59 -15.07 8.82
C GLU A 78 10.29 -14.35 9.18
N LYS A 79 10.40 -13.12 9.70
CA LYS A 79 9.24 -12.25 9.97
C LYS A 79 8.45 -11.99 8.68
N ARG A 80 9.11 -11.48 7.63
CA ARG A 80 8.44 -11.12 6.36
C ARG A 80 7.94 -12.32 5.58
N HIS A 81 8.69 -13.42 5.59
CA HIS A 81 8.30 -14.67 4.97
C HIS A 81 7.04 -15.25 5.63
N THR A 82 6.94 -15.18 6.97
CA THR A 82 5.73 -15.60 7.70
C THR A 82 4.53 -14.72 7.34
N GLU A 83 4.71 -13.40 7.29
CA GLU A 83 3.67 -12.46 6.84
C GLU A 83 3.20 -12.77 5.41
N PHE A 84 4.14 -13.06 4.52
CA PHE A 84 3.89 -13.43 3.12
C PHE A 84 3.08 -14.73 3.02
N LYS A 85 3.51 -15.80 3.69
CA LYS A 85 2.77 -17.07 3.68
C LYS A 85 1.37 -16.92 4.24
N ARG A 86 1.20 -16.14 5.32
CA ARG A 86 -0.12 -15.89 5.91
C ARG A 86 -1.03 -15.15 4.93
N MET A 87 -0.51 -14.15 4.22
CA MET A 87 -1.27 -13.43 3.19
C MET A 87 -1.68 -14.37 2.06
N MET A 88 -0.76 -15.18 1.54
CA MET A 88 -1.04 -16.13 0.44
C MET A 88 -2.06 -17.20 0.87
N SER A 89 -1.93 -17.73 2.08
CA SER A 89 -2.90 -18.67 2.65
C SER A 89 -4.30 -18.05 2.75
N GLY A 90 -4.41 -16.82 3.26
CA GLY A 90 -5.68 -16.10 3.32
C GLY A 90 -6.29 -15.82 1.95
N ALA A 91 -5.46 -15.40 0.98
CA ALA A 91 -5.89 -15.19 -0.40
C ALA A 91 -6.35 -16.49 -1.06
N GLY A 92 -5.68 -17.60 -0.76
CA GLY A 92 -6.08 -18.94 -1.21
C GLY A 92 -7.46 -19.34 -0.70
N VAL A 93 -7.72 -19.17 0.61
CA VAL A 93 -9.05 -19.41 1.19
C VAL A 93 -10.11 -18.54 0.52
N TYR A 94 -9.83 -17.24 0.39
CA TYR A 94 -10.75 -16.32 -0.27
C TYR A 94 -11.02 -16.73 -1.72
N SER A 95 -10.01 -17.15 -2.48
CA SER A 95 -10.18 -17.58 -3.86
C SER A 95 -11.17 -18.76 -4.01
N GLY A 96 -11.24 -19.63 -3.00
CA GLY A 96 -12.18 -20.76 -2.98
C GLY A 96 -13.63 -20.35 -2.76
N VAL A 97 -13.88 -19.28 -2.00
CA VAL A 97 -15.24 -18.79 -1.67
C VAL A 97 -15.63 -17.53 -2.45
N ARG A 98 -14.74 -16.97 -3.27
CA ARG A 98 -14.90 -15.68 -3.97
C ARG A 98 -16.17 -15.63 -4.84
N GLY A 99 -16.59 -16.77 -5.40
CA GLY A 99 -17.81 -16.85 -6.20
C GLY A 99 -19.11 -16.97 -5.40
N GLU A 100 -19.02 -17.25 -4.09
CA GLU A 100 -20.16 -17.49 -3.21
C GLU A 100 -20.58 -16.24 -2.42
N VAL A 101 -19.74 -15.19 -2.44
CA VAL A 101 -20.00 -13.93 -1.73
C VAL A 101 -20.68 -12.89 -2.63
N SER A 102 -21.27 -11.87 -2.01
CA SER A 102 -21.86 -10.76 -2.76
C SER A 102 -20.81 -10.01 -3.60
N THR A 103 -21.23 -9.40 -4.70
CA THR A 103 -20.36 -8.61 -5.59
C THR A 103 -19.65 -7.48 -4.84
N TYR A 104 -20.36 -6.79 -3.94
CA TYR A 104 -19.77 -5.76 -3.09
C TYR A 104 -18.64 -6.32 -2.20
N THR A 105 -18.86 -7.48 -1.58
CA THR A 105 -17.84 -8.14 -0.76
C THR A 105 -16.65 -8.57 -1.60
N GLN A 106 -16.90 -9.12 -2.78
CA GLN A 106 -15.86 -9.54 -3.72
C GLN A 106 -14.95 -8.36 -4.10
N GLU A 107 -15.51 -7.25 -4.56
CA GLU A 107 -14.75 -6.07 -4.96
C GLU A 107 -13.94 -5.49 -3.80
N ALA A 108 -14.52 -5.42 -2.60
CA ALA A 108 -13.84 -4.93 -1.42
C ALA A 108 -12.65 -5.82 -1.02
N VAL A 109 -12.84 -7.14 -1.02
CA VAL A 109 -11.79 -8.10 -0.63
C VAL A 109 -10.71 -8.22 -1.71
N ASP A 110 -11.06 -8.13 -2.99
CA ASP A 110 -10.11 -8.07 -4.10
C ASP A 110 -9.19 -6.83 -3.95
N ALA A 111 -9.79 -5.65 -3.69
CA ALA A 111 -9.02 -4.43 -3.47
C ALA A 111 -8.13 -4.52 -2.22
N PHE A 112 -8.63 -5.13 -1.14
CA PHE A 112 -7.87 -5.38 0.08
C PHE A 112 -6.63 -6.25 -0.18
N TYR A 113 -6.78 -7.37 -0.89
CA TYR A 113 -5.65 -8.27 -1.15
C TYR A 113 -4.62 -7.64 -2.08
N ARG A 114 -5.05 -6.88 -3.09
CA ARG A 114 -4.14 -6.10 -3.95
C ARG A 114 -3.31 -5.14 -3.10
N PHE A 115 -3.96 -4.27 -2.32
CA PHE A 115 -3.26 -3.33 -1.45
C PHE A 115 -2.32 -4.04 -0.46
N ARG A 116 -2.77 -5.14 0.15
CA ARG A 116 -1.98 -5.89 1.13
C ARG A 116 -0.71 -6.47 0.51
N ALA A 117 -0.79 -7.01 -0.71
CA ALA A 117 0.35 -7.52 -1.45
C ALA A 117 1.35 -6.40 -1.75
N GLU A 118 0.87 -5.27 -2.28
CA GLU A 118 1.71 -4.10 -2.57
C GLU A 118 2.43 -3.58 -1.34
N LYS A 119 1.70 -3.41 -0.23
CA LYS A 119 2.27 -2.94 1.02
C LYS A 119 3.34 -3.89 1.53
N LEU A 120 3.06 -5.19 1.56
CA LEU A 120 4.03 -6.18 2.05
C LEU A 120 5.32 -6.17 1.21
N CYS A 121 5.20 -6.03 -0.10
CA CYS A 121 6.35 -5.97 -0.99
C CYS A 121 7.15 -4.66 -0.84
N ALA A 122 6.48 -3.53 -0.61
CA ALA A 122 7.16 -2.28 -0.27
C ALA A 122 7.89 -2.37 1.08
N ASP A 123 7.25 -2.97 2.09
CA ASP A 123 7.85 -3.22 3.39
C ASP A 123 9.12 -4.09 3.27
N ILE A 124 9.08 -5.16 2.48
CA ILE A 124 10.24 -6.04 2.21
C ILE A 124 11.38 -5.27 1.53
N ALA A 125 11.08 -4.50 0.49
CA ALA A 125 12.09 -3.71 -0.22
C ALA A 125 12.75 -2.68 0.69
N ASN A 126 11.97 -2.03 1.56
CA ASN A 126 12.50 -1.12 2.57
C ASN A 126 13.40 -1.81 3.59
N ASP A 127 13.05 -3.02 4.02
CA ASP A 127 13.89 -3.80 4.91
C ASP A 127 15.21 -4.19 4.22
N VAL A 128 15.18 -4.61 2.95
CA VAL A 128 16.41 -4.85 2.17
C VAL A 128 17.29 -3.61 2.13
N LEU A 129 16.71 -2.46 1.74
CA LEU A 129 17.44 -1.19 1.67
C LEU A 129 18.03 -0.81 3.02
N SER A 130 17.27 -0.98 4.12
CA SER A 130 17.73 -0.64 5.47
C SER A 130 18.89 -1.53 5.91
N GLU A 131 18.84 -2.83 5.62
CA GLU A 131 19.91 -3.76 5.98
C GLU A 131 21.16 -3.56 5.12
N LEU A 132 21.00 -3.23 3.83
CA LEU A 132 22.12 -2.89 2.95
C LEU A 132 22.79 -1.57 3.36
N ALA A 133 22.02 -0.57 3.80
CA ALA A 133 22.55 0.74 4.19
C ALA A 133 23.33 0.73 5.53
N LYS A 134 23.24 -0.35 6.31
CA LYS A 134 23.98 -0.52 7.58
C LYS A 134 25.37 -1.15 7.39
N GLN A 135 25.68 -1.66 6.20
CA GLN A 135 26.98 -2.21 5.86
C GLN A 135 28.00 -1.10 5.58
#